data_AF-A0ABD1U6R9-F1
#
_entry.id   AF-A0ABD1U6R9-F1
#
_cell.length_a   1.000
_cell.length_b   1.000
_cell.length_c   1.000
_cell.angle_alpha   90.00
_cell.angle_beta   90.00
_cell.angle_gamma   90.00
#
_symmetry.space_group_name_H-M   'P 1'
#
loop_
_entity.id
_entity.type
_entity.pdbx_description
1 polymer ?
#
loop_
_entity_poly.entity_id
_entity_poly.type
_entity_poly.pdbx_seq_one_letter_code
_entity_poly.pdbx_strand_id
1 'polypeptide(L)'
;MRRALLGEIDGTCITRIKPENVPHKYSTIAGIQESVHEILMNLKEIILKSNLYGTCDASICVRGPGYVTVQDIILPPYVEIVDNTQHIASLTEPIDLCIGLQIKRNRGYLIKMPHNFQDGSYPIDDVFMPIRNANHSIHSYGNGNEKQEILFLEIWTNGSLTPKEAVHEACWNLID
;
A
#
# COMPACT_ATOMS: atom_id res chain seq x y z
N MET A 1 -17.49 0.18 14.99
CA MET A 1 -16.04 0.35 15.23
C MET A 1 -15.14 -0.64 14.50
N ARG A 2 -15.11 -1.94 14.85
CA ARG A 2 -14.21 -2.92 14.19
C ARG A 2 -14.32 -2.95 12.66
N ARG A 3 -15.56 -2.92 12.14
CA ARG A 3 -15.83 -2.85 10.69
C ARG A 3 -15.27 -1.58 10.05
N ALA A 4 -15.51 -0.42 10.66
CA ALA A 4 -14.99 0.86 10.20
C ALA A 4 -13.46 0.88 10.17
N LEU A 5 -12.80 0.38 11.23
CA LEU A 5 -11.34 0.25 11.27
C LEU A 5 -10.79 -0.61 10.13
N LEU A 6 -11.45 -1.73 9.79
CA LEU A 6 -10.94 -2.65 8.77
C LEU A 6 -11.28 -2.24 7.33
N GLY A 7 -12.38 -1.52 7.11
CA GLY A 7 -12.93 -1.30 5.77
C GLY A 7 -13.03 0.15 5.33
N GLU A 8 -13.05 1.11 6.26
CA GLU A 8 -13.43 2.50 5.97
C GLU A 8 -12.28 3.49 6.20
N ILE A 9 -11.13 3.03 6.66
CA ILE A 9 -9.93 3.85 6.79
C ILE A 9 -9.28 4.04 5.42
N ASP A 10 -8.94 5.29 5.12
CA ASP A 10 -8.22 5.67 3.92
C ASP A 10 -6.74 5.24 4.00
N GLY A 11 -6.24 4.60 2.96
CA GLY A 11 -4.82 4.31 2.81
C GLY A 11 -4.30 4.56 1.41
N THR A 12 -2.98 4.58 1.29
CA THR A 12 -2.25 4.92 0.06
C THR A 12 -1.49 3.70 -0.43
N CYS A 13 -1.63 3.35 -1.71
CA CYS A 13 -0.86 2.28 -2.33
C CYS A 13 -0.54 2.56 -3.80
N ILE A 14 0.37 1.78 -4.37
CA ILE A 14 0.68 1.77 -5.80
C ILE A 14 -0.40 0.92 -6.49
N THR A 15 -1.08 1.50 -7.48
CA THR A 15 -2.22 0.88 -8.17
C THR A 15 -1.89 0.41 -9.57
N ARG A 16 -0.86 0.99 -10.20
CA ARG A 16 -0.40 0.59 -11.54
C ARG A 16 1.09 0.79 -11.69
N ILE A 17 1.67 -0.02 -12.57
CA ILE A 17 3.00 0.19 -13.12
C ILE A 17 2.95 0.29 -14.64
N LYS A 18 3.88 1.02 -15.21
CA LYS A 18 4.12 1.13 -16.64
C LYS A 18 5.61 0.95 -16.91
N PRO A 19 6.09 -0.30 -17.00
CA PRO A 19 7.46 -0.60 -17.38
C PRO A 19 7.67 -0.35 -18.88
N GLU A 20 8.86 0.08 -19.27
CA GLU A 20 9.20 0.27 -20.69
C GLU A 20 9.42 -1.07 -21.39
N ASN A 21 8.90 -1.20 -22.62
CA ASN A 21 9.17 -2.31 -23.54
C ASN A 21 8.85 -3.72 -23.01
N VAL A 22 7.93 -3.87 -22.07
CA VAL A 22 7.51 -5.17 -21.54
C VAL A 22 6.21 -5.64 -22.19
N PRO A 23 6.18 -6.81 -22.85
CA PRO A 23 5.01 -7.28 -23.59
C PRO A 23 3.89 -7.82 -22.68
N HIS A 24 4.23 -8.46 -21.55
CA HIS A 24 3.24 -8.94 -20.58
C HIS A 24 3.81 -9.01 -19.14
N LYS A 25 2.92 -9.04 -18.14
CA LYS A 25 3.26 -9.09 -16.70
C LYS A 25 4.07 -10.30 -16.23
N TYR A 26 4.14 -11.38 -17.02
CA TYR A 26 4.96 -12.57 -16.72
C TYR A 26 6.30 -12.59 -17.46
N SER A 27 6.68 -11.47 -18.08
CA SER A 27 7.95 -11.41 -18.83
C SER A 27 9.11 -11.25 -17.87
N THR A 28 10.27 -11.70 -18.30
CA THR A 28 11.56 -11.31 -17.72
C THR A 28 12.14 -10.17 -18.54
N ILE A 29 12.91 -9.30 -17.87
CA ILE A 29 13.65 -8.22 -18.52
C ILE A 29 15.12 -8.65 -18.51
N ALA A 30 15.77 -8.67 -19.68
CA ALA A 30 17.19 -9.01 -19.77
C ALA A 30 18.02 -8.03 -18.91
N GLY A 31 18.94 -8.55 -18.10
CA GLY A 31 19.73 -7.74 -17.17
C GLY A 31 19.07 -7.47 -15.81
N ILE A 32 17.88 -8.02 -15.54
CA ILE A 32 17.20 -7.98 -14.23
C ILE A 32 17.03 -9.41 -13.71
N GLN A 33 17.29 -9.62 -12.43
CA GLN A 33 17.15 -10.93 -11.79
C GLN A 33 15.67 -11.34 -11.62
N GLU A 34 14.83 -10.40 -11.19
CA GLU A 34 13.40 -10.59 -10.94
C GLU A 34 12.57 -10.47 -12.22
N SER A 35 11.51 -11.26 -12.29
CA SER A 35 10.45 -11.11 -13.28
C SER A 35 9.59 -9.87 -13.02
N VAL A 36 8.85 -9.42 -14.04
CA VAL A 36 7.90 -8.30 -13.89
C VAL A 36 6.83 -8.60 -12.83
N HIS A 37 6.45 -9.87 -12.67
CA HIS A 37 5.51 -10.29 -11.66
C HIS A 37 6.09 -10.18 -10.24
N GLU A 38 7.35 -10.55 -10.04
CA GLU A 38 8.03 -10.40 -8.75
C GLU A 38 8.20 -8.91 -8.40
N ILE A 39 8.56 -8.06 -9.38
CA ILE A 39 8.61 -6.61 -9.19
C ILE A 39 7.23 -6.07 -8.78
N LEU A 40 6.14 -6.51 -9.43
CA LEU A 40 4.78 -6.16 -9.05
C LEU A 40 4.46 -6.54 -7.59
N MET A 41 4.84 -7.75 -7.16
CA MET A 41 4.63 -8.21 -5.78
C MET A 41 5.47 -7.40 -4.79
N ASN A 42 6.73 -7.11 -5.12
CA ASN A 42 7.60 -6.28 -4.28
C ASN A 42 7.05 -4.86 -4.13
N LEU A 43 6.53 -4.26 -5.21
CA LEU A 43 5.91 -2.93 -5.16
C LEU A 43 4.60 -2.93 -4.37
N LYS A 44 3.82 -4.02 -4.41
CA LYS A 44 2.57 -4.17 -3.66
C LYS A 44 2.77 -4.13 -2.14
N GLU A 45 3.88 -4.67 -1.66
CA GLU A 45 4.18 -4.71 -0.22
C GLU A 45 4.68 -3.35 0.33
N ILE A 46 5.02 -2.38 -0.54
CA ILE A 46 5.47 -1.05 -0.11
C ILE A 46 4.36 -0.31 0.59
N ILE A 47 4.64 0.13 1.81
CA ILE A 47 3.70 0.91 2.63
C ILE A 47 3.96 2.39 2.41
N LEU A 48 2.95 3.07 1.87
CA LEU A 48 2.97 4.51 1.61
C LEU A 48 2.07 5.26 2.59
N LYS A 49 2.49 6.46 2.95
CA LYS A 49 1.70 7.46 3.69
C LYS A 49 1.57 8.70 2.81
N SER A 50 0.37 9.23 2.66
CA SER A 50 0.16 10.47 1.89
C SER A 50 -1.11 11.18 2.33
N ASN A 51 -1.22 12.49 2.09
CA ASN A 51 -2.48 13.23 2.18
C ASN A 51 -3.03 13.56 0.78
N LEU A 52 -2.89 12.62 -0.15
CA LEU A 52 -3.27 12.78 -1.55
C LEU A 52 -4.80 12.85 -1.73
N TYR A 53 -5.26 13.74 -2.59
CA TYR A 53 -6.58 13.67 -3.22
C TYR A 53 -6.45 13.18 -4.67
N GLY A 54 -7.06 12.03 -4.99
CA GLY A 54 -7.06 11.47 -6.33
C GLY A 54 -5.91 10.48 -6.61
N THR A 55 -5.26 10.63 -7.76
CA THR A 55 -4.13 9.81 -8.22
C THR A 55 -2.91 10.69 -8.47
N CYS A 56 -1.72 10.19 -8.16
CA CYS A 56 -0.46 10.82 -8.52
C CYS A 56 0.46 9.84 -9.24
N ASP A 57 1.39 10.39 -10.01
CA ASP A 57 2.41 9.62 -10.70
C ASP A 57 3.73 9.70 -9.92
N ALA A 58 4.47 8.60 -9.96
CA ALA A 58 5.84 8.46 -9.46
C ALA A 58 6.63 7.63 -10.47
N SER A 59 7.96 7.55 -10.30
CA SER A 59 8.78 6.74 -11.21
C SER A 59 10.00 6.17 -10.53
N ILE A 60 10.50 5.06 -11.06
CA ILE A 60 11.80 4.47 -10.70
C ILE A 60 12.68 4.58 -11.93
N CYS A 61 13.84 5.22 -11.80
CA CYS A 61 14.82 5.37 -12.86
C CYS A 61 16.21 5.06 -12.31
N VAL A 62 16.69 3.84 -12.53
CA VAL A 62 17.99 3.37 -12.00
C VAL A 62 18.83 2.81 -13.12
N ARG A 63 20.14 3.09 -13.09
CA ARG A 63 21.13 2.53 -14.02
C ARG A 63 21.94 1.45 -13.32
N GLY A 64 22.03 0.28 -13.94
CA GLY A 64 22.74 -0.87 -13.41
C GLY A 64 24.26 -0.85 -13.66
N PRO A 65 24.99 -1.85 -13.12
CA PRO A 65 24.51 -2.91 -12.23
C PRO A 65 24.35 -2.44 -10.78
N GLY A 66 23.37 -2.99 -10.05
CA GLY A 66 23.08 -2.60 -8.66
C GLY A 66 21.74 -3.09 -8.11
N TYR A 67 21.48 -2.83 -6.83
CA TYR A 67 20.19 -3.11 -6.19
C TYR A 67 19.27 -1.90 -6.32
N VAL A 68 18.01 -2.15 -6.66
CA VAL A 68 16.93 -1.17 -6.71
C VAL A 68 16.09 -1.32 -5.47
N THR A 69 16.02 -0.27 -4.68
CA THR A 69 15.30 -0.20 -3.41
C THR A 69 14.20 0.85 -3.48
N VAL A 70 13.35 0.89 -2.47
CA VAL A 70 12.31 1.93 -2.32
C VAL A 70 12.86 3.36 -2.29
N GLN A 71 14.12 3.56 -1.91
CA GLN A 71 14.76 4.88 -1.90
C GLN A 71 14.99 5.43 -3.31
N ASP A 72 15.03 4.54 -4.31
CA ASP A 72 15.21 4.90 -5.71
C ASP A 72 13.89 5.34 -6.38
N ILE A 73 12.78 5.29 -5.64
CA ILE A 73 11.49 5.80 -6.12
C ILE A 73 11.49 7.32 -6.04
N ILE A 74 11.31 7.95 -7.21
CA ILE A 74 11.08 9.38 -7.34
C ILE A 74 9.62 9.65 -6.97
N LEU A 75 9.40 10.05 -5.72
CA LEU A 75 8.08 10.34 -5.17
C LEU A 75 7.72 11.84 -5.28
N PRO A 76 6.42 12.15 -5.41
CA PRO A 76 5.95 13.53 -5.23
C PRO A 76 6.04 13.96 -3.76
N PRO A 77 6.09 15.27 -3.48
CA PRO A 77 6.40 15.82 -2.15
C PRO A 77 5.37 15.51 -1.04
N TYR A 78 4.19 15.01 -1.39
CA TYR A 78 3.10 14.68 -0.46
C TYR A 78 2.95 13.18 -0.21
N VAL A 79 3.88 12.35 -0.73
CA VAL A 79 3.92 10.91 -0.50
C VAL A 79 5.22 10.56 0.21
N GLU A 80 5.10 9.76 1.27
CA GLU A 80 6.19 9.28 2.10
C GLU A 80 6.19 7.74 2.11
N ILE A 81 7.37 7.15 2.09
CA ILE A 81 7.56 5.72 2.33
C ILE A 81 7.73 5.50 3.83
N VAL A 82 7.05 4.47 4.35
CA VAL A 82 7.13 4.12 5.78
C VAL A 82 8.34 3.23 6.07
N ASP A 83 8.61 2.23 5.22
CA ASP A 83 9.79 1.36 5.32
C ASP A 83 10.75 1.64 4.18
N ASN A 84 11.90 2.24 4.50
CA ASN A 84 12.91 2.69 3.52
C ASN A 84 13.93 1.61 3.14
N THR A 85 13.73 0.35 3.53
CA THR A 85 14.72 -0.73 3.35
C THR A 85 14.31 -1.80 2.35
N GLN A 86 13.08 -1.71 1.84
CA GLN A 86 12.49 -2.76 1.03
C GLN A 86 13.15 -2.84 -0.36
N HIS A 87 13.42 -4.09 -0.76
CA HIS A 87 13.98 -4.45 -2.05
C HIS A 87 12.91 -4.45 -3.14
N ILE A 88 13.25 -3.97 -4.34
CA ILE A 88 12.36 -3.98 -5.50
C ILE A 88 12.88 -4.92 -6.58
N ALA A 89 14.13 -4.71 -7.03
CA ALA A 89 14.75 -5.47 -8.12
C ALA A 89 16.28 -5.43 -8.05
N SER A 90 16.95 -6.33 -8.74
CA SER A 90 18.40 -6.47 -8.84
C SER A 90 18.83 -6.41 -10.30
N LEU A 91 19.62 -5.40 -10.66
CA LEU A 91 20.15 -5.17 -11.99
C LEU A 91 21.51 -5.90 -12.12
N THR A 92 21.57 -6.94 -12.93
CA THR A 92 22.76 -7.77 -13.15
C THR A 92 23.68 -7.23 -14.25
N GLU A 93 23.14 -6.42 -15.16
CA GLU A 93 23.83 -5.86 -16.32
C GLU A 93 23.77 -4.32 -16.33
N PRO A 94 24.60 -3.62 -17.13
CA PRO A 94 24.56 -2.17 -17.27
C PRO A 94 23.37 -1.73 -18.13
N ILE A 95 22.17 -1.92 -17.59
CA ILE A 95 20.89 -1.56 -18.20
C ILE A 95 20.22 -0.41 -17.45
N ASP A 96 19.38 0.33 -18.15
CA ASP A 96 18.57 1.40 -17.58
C ASP A 96 17.17 0.83 -17.30
N LEU A 97 16.77 0.82 -16.03
CA LEU A 97 15.43 0.45 -15.60
C LEU A 97 14.59 1.71 -15.37
N CYS A 98 13.57 1.89 -16.21
CA CYS A 98 12.56 2.93 -16.09
C CYS A 98 11.17 2.33 -15.91
N ILE A 99 10.53 2.62 -14.77
CA ILE A 99 9.16 2.17 -14.47
C ILE A 99 8.35 3.37 -14.01
N GLY A 100 7.27 3.68 -14.74
CA GLY A 100 6.25 4.61 -14.28
C GLY A 100 5.34 3.95 -13.25
N LEU A 101 4.98 4.66 -12.18
CA LEU A 101 4.12 4.19 -11.09
C LEU A 101 2.93 5.13 -10.95
N GLN A 102 1.76 4.58 -10.66
CA GLN A 102 0.58 5.37 -10.29
C GLN A 102 0.17 5.04 -8.86
N ILE A 103 0.19 6.06 -7.99
CA ILE A 103 -0.17 5.97 -6.58
C ILE A 103 -1.57 6.56 -6.40
N LYS A 104 -2.36 5.94 -5.53
CA LYS A 104 -3.72 6.40 -5.22
C LYS A 104 -3.97 6.29 -3.72
N ARG A 105 -4.78 7.21 -3.20
CA ARG A 105 -5.38 7.11 -1.87
C ARG A 105 -6.87 6.76 -1.99
N ASN A 106 -7.31 5.74 -1.26
CA ASN A 106 -8.72 5.31 -1.26
C ASN A 106 -9.06 4.49 0.00
N ARG A 107 -10.32 4.05 0.10
CA ARG A 107 -10.82 3.20 1.19
C ARG A 107 -10.95 1.75 0.76
N GLY A 108 -10.76 0.86 1.72
CA GLY A 108 -11.10 -0.55 1.60
C GLY A 108 -10.25 -1.33 0.59
N TYR A 109 -10.85 -2.39 0.07
CA TYR A 109 -10.22 -3.28 -0.89
C TYR A 109 -11.04 -3.31 -2.17
N LEU A 110 -10.44 -2.85 -3.26
CA LEU A 110 -11.06 -2.86 -4.57
C LEU A 110 -10.34 -3.89 -5.44
N ILE A 111 -10.95 -5.06 -5.62
CA ILE A 111 -10.49 -5.98 -6.66
C ILE A 111 -10.88 -5.38 -8.00
N LYS A 112 -9.93 -4.72 -8.67
CA LYS A 112 -10.12 -4.37 -10.07
C LYS A 112 -10.07 -5.66 -10.89
N MET A 113 -11.04 -5.85 -11.77
CA MET A 113 -10.90 -6.88 -12.81
C MET A 113 -9.63 -6.60 -13.61
N PRO A 114 -8.87 -7.65 -14.01
CA PRO A 114 -7.67 -7.49 -14.82
C PRO A 114 -8.05 -7.02 -16.22
N HIS A 115 -8.33 -5.73 -16.37
CA HIS A 115 -8.29 -5.08 -17.66
C HIS A 115 -6.83 -4.75 -17.93
N ASN A 116 -6.27 -5.36 -18.97
CA ASN A 116 -5.03 -4.86 -19.56
C ASN A 116 -5.38 -3.49 -20.15
N PHE A 117 -4.77 -2.44 -19.62
CA PHE A 117 -4.89 -1.12 -20.22
C PHE A 117 -4.15 -1.14 -21.56
N GLN A 118 -4.74 -0.56 -22.60
CA GLN A 118 -4.14 -0.54 -23.94
C GLN A 118 -2.82 0.24 -24.00
N ASP A 119 -2.43 0.91 -22.92
CA ASP A 119 -1.24 1.76 -22.81
C ASP A 119 0.02 1.02 -22.31
N GLY A 120 -0.05 -0.31 -22.14
CA GLY A 120 1.05 -1.12 -21.61
C GLY A 120 1.23 -1.04 -20.09
N SER A 121 0.27 -0.48 -19.36
CA SER A 121 0.29 -0.49 -17.90
C SER A 121 -0.33 -1.76 -17.32
N TYR A 122 0.26 -2.24 -16.23
CA TYR A 122 -0.19 -3.40 -15.48
C TYR A 122 -0.77 -2.95 -14.13
N PRO A 123 -2.01 -3.36 -13.79
CA PRO A 123 -2.58 -3.07 -12.48
C PRO A 123 -1.89 -3.89 -11.38
N ILE A 124 -1.74 -3.28 -10.22
CA ILE A 124 -1.43 -3.94 -8.95
C ILE A 124 -2.76 -4.10 -8.18
N ASP A 125 -2.87 -5.13 -7.34
CA ASP A 125 -4.01 -5.26 -6.43
C ASP A 125 -4.07 -4.06 -5.49
N ASP A 126 -5.17 -3.32 -5.54
CA ASP A 126 -5.42 -2.13 -4.76
C ASP A 126 -5.70 -2.49 -3.27
N VAL A 127 -4.66 -2.70 -2.47
CA VAL A 127 -4.77 -2.87 -1.01
C VAL A 127 -4.61 -1.52 -0.32
N PHE A 128 -5.71 -0.81 -0.09
CA PHE A 128 -5.67 0.46 0.64
C PHE A 128 -5.79 0.30 2.15
N MET A 129 -6.10 -0.90 2.67
CA MET A 129 -6.38 -1.11 4.10
C MET A 129 -5.12 -1.00 4.95
N PRO A 130 -4.98 0.03 5.81
CA PRO A 130 -3.78 0.19 6.60
C PRO A 130 -3.88 -0.51 7.98
N ILE A 131 -5.09 -0.96 8.36
CA ILE A 131 -5.33 -1.78 9.55
C ILE A 131 -5.13 -3.25 9.20
N ARG A 132 -4.11 -3.86 9.80
CA ARG A 132 -3.77 -5.28 9.63
C ARG A 132 -4.66 -6.17 10.49
N ASN A 133 -4.96 -5.73 11.72
CA ASN A 133 -5.85 -6.46 12.61
C ASN A 133 -6.53 -5.51 13.62
N ALA A 134 -7.75 -5.87 14.02
CA ALA A 134 -8.50 -5.18 15.05
C ALA A 134 -9.28 -6.21 15.89
N ASN A 135 -8.92 -6.34 17.16
CA ASN A 135 -9.58 -7.20 18.14
C ASN A 135 -10.29 -6.37 19.20
N HIS A 136 -11.29 -6.98 19.85
CA HIS A 136 -11.98 -6.36 20.97
C HIS A 136 -12.43 -7.42 21.99
N SER A 137 -12.44 -7.03 23.27
CA SER A 137 -13.05 -7.81 24.34
C SER A 137 -13.85 -6.88 25.26
N ILE A 138 -14.93 -7.40 25.82
CA ILE A 138 -15.81 -6.66 26.75
C ILE A 138 -15.76 -7.39 28.08
N HIS A 139 -15.46 -6.64 29.14
CA HIS A 139 -15.41 -7.16 30.51
C HIS A 139 -16.44 -6.40 31.33
N SER A 140 -17.48 -7.10 31.78
CA SER A 140 -18.48 -6.53 32.67
C SER A 140 -18.01 -6.61 34.12
N TYR A 141 -18.23 -5.54 34.88
CA TYR A 141 -17.97 -5.49 36.31
C TYR A 141 -19.07 -4.70 37.02
N GLY A 142 -19.33 -5.05 38.28
CA GLY A 142 -20.40 -4.46 39.07
C GLY A 142 -21.05 -5.47 40.01
N ASN A 143 -21.74 -4.98 41.04
CA ASN A 143 -22.48 -5.79 42.00
C ASN A 143 -23.93 -5.30 42.06
N GLY A 144 -24.91 -6.22 42.01
CA GLY A 144 -26.33 -5.87 42.01
C GLY A 144 -26.84 -5.32 40.66
N ASN A 145 -27.57 -4.20 40.69
CA ASN A 145 -28.27 -3.62 39.52
C ASN A 145 -27.41 -2.67 38.66
N GLU A 146 -26.23 -2.28 39.13
CA GLU A 146 -25.30 -1.45 38.34
C GLU A 146 -24.29 -2.36 37.63
N LYS A 147 -24.46 -2.53 36.33
CA LYS A 147 -23.50 -3.24 35.46
C LYS A 147 -22.74 -2.20 34.65
N GLN A 148 -21.43 -2.17 34.83
CA GLN A 148 -20.50 -1.40 34.01
C GLN A 148 -19.76 -2.34 33.06
N GLU A 149 -19.33 -1.80 31.92
CA GLU A 149 -18.59 -2.55 30.90
C GLU A 149 -17.30 -1.81 30.56
N ILE A 150 -16.21 -2.56 30.47
CA ILE A 150 -14.92 -2.09 29.94
C ILE A 150 -14.72 -2.73 28.58
N LEU A 151 -14.51 -1.91 27.57
CA LEU A 151 -14.12 -2.34 26.23
C LEU A 151 -12.60 -2.23 26.08
N PHE A 152 -11.96 -3.34 25.77
CA PHE A 152 -10.57 -3.38 25.32
C PHE A 152 -10.55 -3.44 23.80
N LEU A 153 -9.70 -2.61 23.18
CA LEU A 153 -9.46 -2.57 21.74
C LEU A 153 -7.98 -2.78 21.48
N GLU A 154 -7.66 -3.77 20.65
CA GLU A 154 -6.29 -4.03 20.19
C GLU A 154 -6.25 -3.80 18.68
N ILE A 155 -5.35 -2.93 18.23
CA ILE A 155 -5.29 -2.45 16.85
C ILE A 155 -3.84 -2.56 16.36
N TRP A 156 -3.66 -3.25 15.23
CA TRP A 156 -2.38 -3.36 14.55
C TRP A 156 -2.48 -2.64 13.21
N THR A 157 -1.61 -1.65 13.00
CA THR A 157 -1.50 -0.91 11.74
C THR A 157 -0.23 -1.31 10.99
N ASN A 158 -0.17 -1.00 9.69
CA ASN A 158 1.03 -1.14 8.88
C ASN A 158 2.03 0.02 9.05
N GLY A 159 1.77 0.97 9.96
CA GLY A 159 2.63 2.13 10.21
C GLY A 159 2.34 3.37 9.34
N SER A 160 1.50 3.29 8.30
CA SER A 160 1.11 4.49 7.54
C SER A 160 0.23 5.45 8.35
N LEU A 161 -0.48 4.92 9.34
CA LEU A 161 -1.15 5.67 10.39
C LEU A 161 -0.95 5.01 11.76
N THR A 162 -1.07 5.81 12.80
CA THR A 162 -1.04 5.34 14.18
C THR A 162 -2.39 4.73 14.59
N PRO A 163 -2.43 3.80 15.58
CA PRO A 163 -3.69 3.28 16.12
C PRO A 163 -4.64 4.37 16.62
N LYS A 164 -4.10 5.47 17.15
CA LYS A 164 -4.89 6.61 17.64
C LYS A 164 -5.58 7.35 16.49
N GLU A 165 -4.85 7.64 15.42
CA GLU A 165 -5.40 8.26 14.21
C GLU A 165 -6.46 7.35 13.58
N ALA A 166 -6.21 6.04 13.54
CA ALA A 166 -7.16 5.05 13.03
C ALA A 166 -8.50 5.08 13.79
N VAL A 167 -8.46 5.14 15.12
CA VAL A 167 -9.67 5.25 15.95
C VAL A 167 -10.40 6.56 15.68
N HIS A 168 -9.67 7.67 15.59
CA HIS A 168 -10.29 8.97 15.30
C HIS A 168 -11.01 8.98 13.95
N GLU A 169 -10.34 8.49 12.89
CA GLU A 169 -10.91 8.43 11.55
C GLU A 169 -12.09 7.45 11.47
N ALA A 170 -12.00 6.27 12.09
CA ALA A 170 -13.11 5.33 12.15
C ALA A 170 -14.31 5.87 12.93
N CYS A 171 -14.10 6.63 14.00
CA CYS A 171 -15.19 7.29 14.72
C CYS A 171 -15.86 8.36 13.85
N TRP A 172 -15.06 9.17 13.15
CA TRP A 172 -15.58 10.19 12.24
C TRP A 172 -16.48 9.56 11.16
N ASN A 173 -16.00 8.51 10.50
CA ASN A 173 -16.75 7.78 9.46
C ASN A 173 -18.03 7.10 9.96
N LEU A 174 -18.19 6.89 11.28
CA LEU A 174 -19.40 6.29 11.86
C LEU A 174 -20.46 7.33 12.25
N ILE A 175 -20.05 8.59 12.40
CA ILE A 175 -20.93 9.69 12.81
C ILE A 175 -21.55 10.38 11.59
N ASP A 176 -20.80 10.46 10.49
CA ASP A 176 -21.27 10.88 9.16
C ASP A 176 -22.10 9.79 8.46
#